data_AF-A0A7Y3EXM7-F1
#
_entry.id   AF-A0A7Y3EXM7-F1
#
_cell.length_a   1.000
_cell.length_b   1.000
_cell.length_c   1.000
_cell.angle_alpha   90.00
_cell.angle_beta   90.00
_cell.angle_gamma   90.00
#
_symmetry.space_group_name_H-M   'P 1'
#
loop_
_entity.id
_entity.type
_entity.pdbx_description
1 polymer ?
#
loop_
_entity_poly.entity_id
_entity_poly.type
_entity_poly.pdbx_seq_one_letter_code
_entity_poly.pdbx_strand_id
1 'polypeptide(L)' 'MAQKKMPPGISAPRAADCYRYVLSRPEVDVCMMGVRNKEMLRDNLQAIEKAPMTPEELEKMKMIGDHLYGKPRVT' A
#
# COMPACT_ATOMS: atom_id res chain seq x y z
N MET A 1 5.84 -6.96 14.33
CA MET A 1 5.09 -5.70 14.59
C MET A 1 3.94 -5.48 13.61
N ALA A 2 4.18 -5.49 12.29
CA ALA A 2 3.15 -5.23 11.28
C ALA A 2 1.91 -6.13 11.38
N GLN A 3 2.09 -7.42 11.66
CA GLN A 3 0.97 -8.37 11.76
C GLN A 3 -0.02 -8.04 12.89
N LYS A 4 0.43 -7.42 14.00
CA LYS A 4 -0.45 -7.02 15.12
C LYS A 4 -1.46 -5.94 14.71
N LYS A 5 -1.16 -5.21 13.64
CA LYS A 5 -1.94 -4.08 13.13
C LYS A 5 -2.85 -4.48 11.96
N MET A 6 -2.84 -5.74 11.53
CA MET A 6 -3.63 -6.20 10.39
C MET A 6 -4.98 -6.76 10.83
N PRO A 7 -6.01 -6.65 9.98
CA PRO A 7 -7.23 -7.43 10.15
C PRO A 7 -6.92 -8.94 10.24
N PRO A 8 -7.75 -9.73 10.94
CA PRO A 8 -7.59 -11.18 10.99
C PRO A 8 -7.53 -11.80 9.59
N GLY A 9 -6.54 -12.65 9.34
CA GLY A 9 -6.37 -13.34 8.05
C GLY A 9 -5.78 -12.48 6.92
N ILE A 10 -5.48 -11.20 7.17
CA ILE A 10 -4.86 -10.32 6.17
C ILE A 10 -3.37 -10.12 6.51
N SER A 11 -2.52 -10.32 5.50
CA SER A 11 -1.09 -10.06 5.59
C SER A 11 -0.78 -8.60 5.31
N ALA A 12 0.26 -8.07 5.96
CA ALA A 12 0.72 -6.72 5.68
C ALA A 12 1.23 -6.58 4.23
N PRO A 13 0.87 -5.49 3.52
CA PRO A 13 1.38 -5.24 2.18
C PRO A 13 2.88 -4.95 2.25
N ARG A 14 3.60 -5.26 1.17
CA ARG A 14 4.99 -4.83 1.03
C ARG A 14 5.02 -3.33 0.70
N ALA A 15 6.16 -2.69 0.91
CA ALA A 15 6.35 -1.28 0.56
C ALA A 15 5.99 -1.00 -0.91
N ALA A 16 6.37 -1.90 -1.81
CA ALA A 16 6.09 -1.83 -3.24
C ALA A 16 4.58 -1.84 -3.56
N ASP A 17 3.79 -2.61 -2.80
CA ASP A 17 2.35 -2.71 -2.99
C ASP A 17 1.66 -1.40 -2.55
N CYS A 18 2.21 -0.70 -1.54
CA CYS A 18 1.72 0.63 -1.14
C CYS A 18 1.90 1.68 -2.25
N TYR A 19 3.00 1.65 -3.01
CA TYR A 19 3.19 2.56 -4.14
C TYR A 19 2.22 2.27 -5.29
N ARG A 20 2.01 0.98 -5.63
CA ARG A 20 1.00 0.57 -6.61
C ARG A 20 -0.41 1.03 -6.20
N TYR A 21 -0.77 0.89 -4.93
CA TYR A 21 -2.08 1.34 -4.42
C TYR A 21 -2.30 2.84 -4.67
N VAL A 22 -1.29 3.66 -4.37
CA VAL A 22 -1.35 5.11 -4.62
C VAL A 22 -1.48 5.42 -6.11
N LEU A 23 -0.68 4.78 -6.95
CA LEU A 23 -0.64 5.02 -8.41
C LEU A 23 -1.81 4.36 -9.17
N SER A 24 -2.61 3.52 -8.53
CA SER A 24 -3.83 2.95 -9.15
C SER A 24 -5.00 3.94 -9.17
N ARG A 25 -4.81 5.13 -8.59
CA ARG A 25 -5.80 6.20 -8.55
C ARG A 25 -5.52 7.19 -9.70
N PRO A 26 -6.46 7.36 -10.65
CA PRO A 26 -6.23 8.22 -11.81
C PRO A 26 -6.00 9.69 -11.44
N GLU A 27 -6.43 10.12 -10.26
CA GLU A 27 -6.20 11.47 -9.74
C GLU A 27 -4.80 11.70 -9.13
N VAL A 28 -3.92 10.69 -9.12
CA VAL A 28 -2.56 10.81 -8.58
C VAL A 28 -1.53 10.73 -9.70
N ASP A 29 -0.87 11.85 -9.99
CA ASP A 29 0.14 11.92 -11.05
C ASP A 29 1.53 11.40 -10.62
N VAL A 30 1.89 11.57 -9.33
CA VAL A 30 3.23 11.28 -8.82
C VAL A 30 3.19 10.67 -7.42
N CYS A 31 4.05 9.68 -7.17
CA CYS A 31 4.26 9.08 -5.85
C CYS A 31 5.75 9.12 -5.45
N MET A 32 6.07 9.72 -4.31
CA MET A 32 7.45 9.79 -3.80
C MET A 32 7.83 8.51 -3.06
N MET A 33 9.02 7.97 -3.34
CA MET A 33 9.55 6.77 -2.69
C MET A 33 10.66 7.08 -1.69
N GLY A 34 10.51 6.61 -0.46
CA GLY A 34 11.50 6.72 0.61
C GLY A 34 12.49 5.55 0.65
N VAL A 35 13.30 5.37 -0.40
CA VAL A 35 14.25 4.25 -0.51
C VAL A 35 15.58 4.54 0.19
N ARG A 36 16.13 3.54 0.90
CA ARG A 36 17.42 3.67 1.60
C ARG A 36 18.62 3.33 0.72
N ASN A 37 18.43 2.47 -0.27
CA ASN A 37 19.49 1.98 -1.15
C ASN A 37 18.95 1.68 -2.56
N LYS A 38 19.86 1.37 -3.49
CA LYS A 38 19.54 1.12 -4.89
C LYS A 38 18.76 -0.18 -5.12
N GLU A 39 18.92 -1.17 -4.25
CA GLU A 39 18.21 -2.46 -4.35
C GLU A 39 16.72 -2.28 -4.08
N MET A 40 16.37 -1.59 -2.99
CA MET A 40 14.98 -1.21 -2.69
C MET A 40 14.33 -0.40 -3.82
N LEU A 41 15.10 0.48 -4.48
CA LEU A 41 14.61 1.23 -5.63
C LEU A 41 14.23 0.30 -6.78
N ARG A 42 15.11 -0.65 -7.13
CA ARG A 42 14.84 -1.61 -8.21
C ARG A 42 13.63 -2.48 -7.91
N ASP A 43 13.51 -2.98 -6.68
CA ASP A 43 12.38 -3.81 -6.25
C ASP A 43 11.05 -3.06 -6.34
N ASN A 44 11.03 -1.78 -5.94
CA ASN A 44 9.83 -0.96 -6.02
C ASN A 44 9.47 -0.63 -7.47
N LEU A 45 10.45 -0.33 -8.33
CA LEU A 45 10.21 -0.05 -9.75
C LEU A 45 9.60 -1.27 -10.46
N GLN A 46 10.13 -2.46 -10.24
CA GLN A 46 9.57 -3.70 -10.82
C GLN A 46 8.11 -3.95 -10.39
N ALA A 47 7.74 -3.54 -9.18
CA ALA A 47 6.36 -3.67 -8.74
C ALA A 47 5.45 -2.62 -9.40
N ILE A 48 5.91 -1.38 -9.56
CA ILE A 48 5.13 -0.29 -10.17
C ILE A 48 4.94 -0.49 -11.68
N GLU A 49 5.86 -1.19 -12.35
CA GLU A 49 5.70 -1.59 -13.76
C GLU A 49 4.52 -2.55 -14.01
N LYS A 50 3.97 -3.18 -12.95
CA LYS A 50 2.77 -3.99 -13.07
C LYS A 50 1.56 -3.11 -13.35
N ALA A 51 0.53 -3.71 -13.96
CA ALA A 51 -0.76 -3.06 -14.14
C ALA A 51 -1.28 -2.45 -12.81
N PRO A 52 -2.13 -1.41 -12.88
CA PRO A 52 -2.87 -0.92 -11.72
C PRO A 52 -3.53 -2.07 -10.94
N MET A 53 -3.71 -1.86 -9.64
CA MET A 53 -4.33 -2.87 -8.78
C MET A 53 -5.74 -3.21 -9.25
N THR A 54 -6.10 -4.49 -9.16
CA THR A 54 -7.48 -4.93 -9.42
C THR A 54 -8.42 -4.39 -8.34
N PRO A 55 -9.74 -4.37 -8.58
CA PRO A 55 -10.72 -3.98 -7.56
C PRO A 55 -10.58 -4.77 -6.25
N GLU A 56 -10.26 -6.05 -6.33
CA GLU A 56 -10.08 -6.93 -5.16
C GLU A 56 -8.79 -6.59 -4.39
N GLU A 57 -7.71 -6.24 -5.09
CA GLU A 57 -6.47 -5.76 -4.46
C GLU A 57 -6.71 -4.42 -3.76
N LEU A 58 -7.42 -3.49 -4.41
CA LEU A 58 -7.79 -2.20 -3.84
C LEU A 58 -8.65 -2.35 -2.58
N GLU A 59 -9.63 -3.25 -2.62
CA GLU A 59 -10.53 -3.49 -1.49
C GLU A 59 -9.77 -4.03 -0.26
N LYS A 60 -8.81 -4.94 -0.47
CA LYS A 60 -7.94 -5.42 0.62
C LYS A 60 -7.14 -4.28 1.25
N MET A 61 -6.61 -3.36 0.44
CA MET A 61 -5.85 -2.21 0.93
C MET A 61 -6.74 -1.25 1.74
N LYS A 62 -8.00 -1.04 1.30
CA LYS A 62 -8.99 -0.24 2.03
C LYS A 62 -9.36 -0.87 3.38
N MET A 63 -9.62 -2.17 3.43
CA MET A 63 -9.91 -2.89 4.68
C MET A 63 -8.79 -2.71 5.72
N ILE A 64 -7.53 -2.71 5.30
CA ILE A 64 -6.39 -2.44 6.18
C ILE A 64 -6.47 -1.00 6.71
N GLY A 65 -6.72 -0.03 5.83
CA GLY A 65 -6.89 1.38 6.21
C GLY A 65 -8.01 1.60 7.22
N ASP A 66 -9.18 1.01 6.97
CA ASP A 66 -10.36 1.12 7.84
C ASP A 66 -10.11 0.47 9.20
N HIS A 67 -9.43 -0.68 9.24
CA HIS A 67 -9.04 -1.33 10.49
C HIS A 67 -8.10 -0.46 11.34
N LEU A 68 -7.18 0.25 10.69
CA LEU A 68 -6.20 1.10 11.36
C LEU A 68 -6.75 2.45 11.81
N TYR A 69 -7.61 3.06 10.99
CA TYR A 69 -7.96 4.48 11.09
C TYR A 69 -9.46 4.76 11.04
N GLY A 70 -10.31 3.76 10.84
CA GLY A 70 -11.77 3.92 10.78
C GLY A 70 -12.43 4.23 12.13
N LYS A 71 -11.66 4.25 13.23
CA LYS A 71 -12.14 4.69 14.54
C LYS A 71 -12.00 6.21 14.67
N PRO A 72 -13.00 6.93 15.21
CA PRO A 72 -12.88 8.35 15.49
C PRO A 72 -11.61 8.63 16.29
N ARG A 73 -10.79 9.56 15.83
CA ARG A 73 -9.69 10.07 16.64
C ARG A 73 -10.33 10.90 17.75
N VAL A 74 -10.29 10.38 18.98
CA VAL A 74 -10.65 11.17 20.16
C VAL A 74 -9.50 12.16 20.35
N THR A 75 -9.73 13.41 19.95
CA THR A 75 -8.86 14.56 20.25
C THR A 75 -9.13 15.08 21.64
#